data_AF-A0AAW8AJN3-F1
#
_entry.id   AF-A0AAW8AJN3-F1
#
_cell.length_a   1.000
_cell.length_b   1.000
_cell.length_c   1.000
_cell.angle_alpha   90.00
_cell.angle_beta   90.00
_cell.angle_gamma   90.00
#
_symmetry.space_group_name_H-M   'P 1'
#
loop_
_entity.id
_entity.type
_entity.pdbx_description
1 polymer ?
#
loop_
_entity_poly.entity_id
_entity_poly.type
_entity_poly.pdbx_seq_one_letter_code
_entity_poly.pdbx_strand_id
1 'polypeptide(L)'
;NEALTAVISGEVDFATTHASLAKEFVKAGNAKAVVAFDEKKLVDDVYNLDSVVDHGYDTWMINTCAVFIRAGTDQAIIDKNYQAL
;
A
#
# COMPACT_ATOMS: atom_id res chain seq x y z
N ASN A 1 -12.61 -0.40 -0.98
CA ASN A 1 -11.58 0.54 -0.51
C ASN A 1 -12.30 1.83 -0.12
N GLU A 2 -12.87 1.86 1.09
CA GLU A 2 -13.78 2.94 1.52
C GLU A 2 -13.11 4.31 1.53
N ALA A 3 -11.86 4.37 2.00
CA ALA A 3 -11.09 5.62 2.04
C ALA A 3 -10.84 6.21 0.65
N LEU A 4 -10.49 5.37 -0.34
CA LEU A 4 -10.33 5.83 -1.73
C LEU A 4 -11.67 6.23 -2.35
N THR A 5 -12.75 5.48 -2.07
CA THR A 5 -14.09 5.81 -2.54
C THR A 5 -14.55 7.17 -1.99
N ALA A 6 -14.28 7.47 -0.72
CA ALA A 6 -14.61 8.75 -0.10
C ALA A 6 -13.84 9.94 -0.72
N VAL A 7 -12.58 9.73 -1.14
CA VAL A 7 -11.83 10.75 -1.90
C VAL A 7 -12.44 10.96 -3.28
N ILE A 8 -12.75 9.88 -3.99
CA ILE A 8 -13.31 9.96 -5.35
C ILE A 8 -14.71 10.60 -5.35
N SER A 9 -15.52 10.34 -4.32
CA SER A 9 -16.84 10.97 -4.17
C SER A 9 -16.77 12.43 -3.72
N GLY A 10 -15.61 12.90 -3.24
CA GLY A 10 -15.44 14.21 -2.65
C GLY A 10 -15.99 14.33 -1.22
N GLU A 11 -16.26 13.21 -0.55
CA GLU A 11 -16.65 13.19 0.87
C GLU A 11 -15.50 13.62 1.78
N VAL A 12 -14.26 13.29 1.39
CA VAL A 12 -13.04 13.73 2.09
C VAL A 12 -12.03 14.28 1.09
N ASP A 13 -11.22 15.25 1.53
CA ASP A 13 -10.22 15.90 0.67
C ASP A 13 -9.00 15.01 0.37
N PHE A 14 -8.64 14.13 1.31
CA PHE A 14 -7.48 13.24 1.17
C PHE A 14 -7.66 11.96 1.99
N ALA A 15 -6.96 10.90 1.58
CA ALA A 15 -6.86 9.66 2.32
C ALA A 15 -5.52 8.97 2.05
N THR A 16 -5.08 8.14 3.00
CA THR A 16 -3.94 7.23 2.82
C THR A 16 -4.45 5.84 2.54
N THR A 17 -3.92 5.20 1.49
CA THR A 17 -4.31 3.83 1.10
C THR A 17 -3.10 3.08 0.53
N HIS A 18 -3.23 1.77 0.38
CA HIS A 18 -2.19 0.95 -0.21
C HIS A 18 -2.02 1.28 -1.70
N ALA A 19 -0.78 1.45 -2.16
CA ALA A 19 -0.48 1.85 -3.55
C ALA A 19 -1.12 0.90 -4.57
N SER A 20 -1.07 -0.42 -4.36
CA SER A 20 -1.69 -1.37 -5.29
C SER A 20 -3.20 -1.22 -5.44
N LEU A 21 -3.90 -0.73 -4.41
CA LEU A 21 -5.35 -0.50 -4.44
C LEU A 21 -5.72 0.79 -5.16
N ALA A 22 -4.82 1.78 -5.19
CA ALA A 22 -5.02 3.06 -5.85
C ALA A 22 -4.55 3.07 -7.31
N LYS A 23 -3.72 2.11 -7.72
CA LYS A 23 -2.99 2.12 -9.01
C LYS A 23 -3.89 2.36 -10.22
N GLU A 24 -4.96 1.59 -10.37
CA GLU A 24 -5.87 1.73 -11.52
C GLU A 24 -6.66 3.05 -11.50
N PHE A 25 -7.00 3.57 -10.32
CA PHE A 25 -7.71 4.85 -10.20
C PHE A 25 -6.80 6.04 -10.53
N VAL A 26 -5.53 5.96 -10.12
CA VAL A 26 -4.51 6.96 -10.45
C VAL A 26 -4.21 6.93 -11.94
N LYS A 27 -4.03 5.74 -12.52
CA LYS A 27 -3.81 5.54 -13.95
C LYS A 27 -4.99 6.05 -14.80
N ALA A 28 -6.22 5.88 -14.32
CA ALA A 28 -7.42 6.40 -14.96
C ALA A 28 -7.66 7.91 -14.74
N GLY A 29 -6.84 8.58 -13.91
CA GLY A 29 -7.01 10.01 -13.58
C GLY A 29 -8.14 10.31 -12.59
N ASN A 30 -8.74 9.28 -11.98
CA ASN A 30 -9.83 9.42 -11.01
C ASN A 30 -9.33 9.78 -9.60
N ALA A 31 -8.03 9.60 -9.33
CA ALA A 31 -7.40 9.98 -8.08
C ALA A 31 -6.00 10.55 -8.35
N LYS A 32 -5.57 11.50 -7.51
CA LYS A 32 -4.22 12.07 -7.58
C LYS A 32 -3.40 11.52 -6.42
N ALA A 33 -2.36 10.74 -6.73
CA ALA A 33 -1.35 10.37 -5.74
C ALA A 33 -0.42 11.57 -5.48
N VAL A 34 -0.06 11.77 -4.20
CA VAL A 34 0.66 12.98 -3.77
C VAL A 34 2.06 12.66 -3.23
N VAL A 35 2.17 11.67 -2.34
CA VAL A 35 3.42 11.31 -1.65
C VAL A 35 3.38 9.83 -1.28
N ALA A 36 4.54 9.17 -1.26
CA ALA A 36 4.69 7.83 -0.73
C ALA A 36 4.93 7.89 0.80
N PHE A 37 4.07 7.23 1.58
CA PHE A 37 4.24 7.05 3.03
C PHE A 37 5.28 5.97 3.35
N ASP A 38 6.49 6.15 2.82
CA ASP A 38 7.62 5.22 2.93
C ASP A 38 8.90 6.03 3.20
N GLU A 39 9.98 5.34 3.56
CA GLU A 39 11.33 5.92 3.59
C GLU A 39 11.81 6.24 2.18
N LYS A 40 11.48 5.37 1.22
CA LYS A 40 11.96 5.44 -0.17
C LYS A 40 10.90 6.02 -1.11
N LYS A 41 11.36 6.61 -2.20
CA LYS A 41 10.49 7.03 -3.30
C LYS A 41 9.73 5.84 -3.88
N LEU A 42 8.50 6.08 -4.33
CA LEU A 42 7.73 5.09 -5.08
C LEU A 42 7.77 5.45 -6.56
N VAL A 43 8.55 4.67 -7.33
CA VAL A 43 8.72 4.86 -8.78
C VAL A 43 8.39 3.56 -9.50
N ASP A 44 7.36 3.60 -10.35
CA ASP A 44 6.98 2.50 -11.25
C ASP A 44 6.34 3.05 -12.54
N ASP A 45 5.60 2.21 -13.28
CA ASP A 45 4.92 2.58 -14.52
C ASP A 45 3.73 3.56 -14.32
N VAL A 46 3.24 3.72 -13.10
CA VAL A 46 2.11 4.61 -12.75
C VAL A 46 2.55 5.73 -11.81
N TYR A 47 3.46 5.44 -10.88
CA TYR A 47 3.89 6.34 -9.82
C TYR A 47 5.28 6.93 -10.09
N ASN A 48 5.43 8.20 -9.75
CA ASN A 48 6.71 8.86 -9.61
C ASN A 48 6.61 9.83 -8.42
N LEU A 49 6.61 9.27 -7.21
CA LEU A 49 6.32 9.98 -5.97
C LEU A 49 7.55 10.12 -5.09
N ASP A 50 7.76 11.32 -4.56
CA ASP A 50 8.67 11.54 -3.43
C ASP A 50 8.18 10.79 -2.18
N SER A 51 9.10 10.49 -1.28
CA SER A 51 8.80 9.87 0.00
C SER A 51 8.50 10.92 1.08
N VAL A 52 7.85 10.54 2.17
CA VAL A 52 7.65 11.46 3.30
C VAL A 52 8.99 11.93 3.91
N VAL A 53 10.05 11.12 3.80
CA VAL A 53 11.39 11.49 4.28
C VAL A 53 12.00 12.62 3.44
N ASP A 54 11.73 12.65 2.13
CA ASP A 54 12.16 13.78 1.27
C ASP A 54 11.54 15.12 1.70
N HIS A 55 10.43 15.08 2.46
CA HIS A 55 9.75 16.25 3.02
C HIS A 55 10.13 16.55 4.48
N GLY A 56 11.12 15.86 5.04
CA GLY A 56 11.63 16.09 6.39
C GLY A 56 10.85 15.38 7.51
N TYR A 57 9.95 14.46 7.18
CA TYR A 57 9.31 13.61 8.18
C TYR A 57 10.23 12.42 8.53
N ASP A 58 10.29 12.07 9.82
CA ASP A 58 11.10 10.98 10.35
C ASP A 58 10.29 9.70 10.67
N THR A 59 9.00 9.71 10.34
CA THR A 59 8.07 8.62 10.61
C THR A 59 7.31 8.23 9.35
N TRP A 60 7.26 6.94 9.04
CA TRP A 60 6.54 6.35 7.91
C TRP A 60 5.86 5.04 8.31
N MET A 61 4.94 4.55 7.48
CA MET A 61 4.22 3.29 7.72
C MET A 61 4.35 2.37 6.52
N ILE A 62 5.15 1.32 6.67
CA ILE A 62 5.25 0.28 5.66
C ILE A 62 4.07 -0.68 5.85
N ASN A 63 3.27 -0.85 4.81
CA ASN A 63 2.24 -1.88 4.80
C ASN A 63 2.89 -3.23 4.45
N THR A 64 2.61 -4.25 5.25
CA THR A 64 3.06 -5.62 4.98
C THR A 64 1.87 -6.56 5.07
N CYS A 65 1.58 -7.24 3.95
CA CYS A 65 0.63 -8.36 3.92
C CYS A 65 1.38 -9.65 4.26
N ALA A 66 0.90 -10.41 5.23
CA ALA A 66 1.48 -11.67 5.66
C ALA A 66 0.41 -12.76 5.74
N VAL A 67 0.82 -14.00 5.49
CA VAL A 67 -0.03 -15.19 5.72
C VAL A 67 0.23 -15.68 7.14
N PHE A 68 -0.83 -15.75 7.94
CA PHE A 68 -0.77 -16.28 9.29
C PHE A 68 -1.34 -17.70 9.33
N ILE A 69 -0.65 -18.60 10.01
CA ILE A 69 -1.07 -19.98 10.24
C ILE A 69 -1.35 -20.16 11.73
N ARG A 70 -2.34 -21.00 12.07
CA ARG A 70 -2.73 -21.26 13.45
C ARG A 70 -1.55 -21.80 14.26
N ALA A 71 -1.41 -21.33 15.49
CA ALA A 71 -0.43 -21.89 16.42
C ALA A 71 -0.64 -23.40 16.61
N GLY A 72 0.46 -24.16 16.55
CA GLY A 72 0.43 -25.62 16.65
C GLY A 72 0.14 -26.36 15.34
N THR A 73 0.03 -25.68 14.19
CA THR A 73 0.05 -26.35 12.90
C THR A 73 1.38 -27.07 12.68
N ASP A 74 1.30 -28.31 12.17
CA ASP A 74 2.47 -29.13 11.86
C ASP A 74 3.43 -28.39 10.90
N GLN A 75 4.73 -28.45 11.19
CA GLN A 75 5.77 -27.78 10.41
C GLN A 75 5.76 -28.22 8.94
N ALA A 76 5.50 -29.50 8.64
CA ALA A 76 5.44 -29.98 7.27
C ALA A 76 4.29 -29.32 6.48
N ILE A 77 3.20 -28.94 7.14
CA ILE A 77 2.11 -28.18 6.53
C ILE A 77 2.55 -26.73 6.30
N ILE A 78 3.24 -26.12 7.25
CA ILE A 78 3.79 -24.76 7.11
C ILE A 78 4.75 -24.71 5.91
N ASP A 79 5.70 -25.65 5.84
CA ASP A 79 6.71 -25.73 4.78
C ASP A 79 6.05 -25.92 3.40
N LYS A 80 5.05 -26.80 3.31
CA LYS A 80 4.28 -27.00 2.08
C LYS A 80 3.59 -25.71 1.61
N ASN A 81 2.99 -24.94 2.54
CA ASN A 81 2.36 -23.67 2.18
C ASN A 81 3.39 -22.63 1.77
N TYR A 82 4.53 -22.56 2.45
CA TYR A 82 5.59 -21.61 2.13
C TYR A 82 6.20 -21.85 0.75
N GLN A 83 6.39 -23.11 0.35
CA GLN A 83 6.89 -23.47 -1.00
C GLN A 83 5.88 -23.20 -2.12
N ALA A 84 4.62 -22.92 -1.80
CA ALA A 84 3.59 -22.60 -2.78
C ALA A 84 3.38 -21.08 -2.98
N LEU A 85 4.06 -20.25 -2.17
CA LEU A 85 4.08 -18.78 -2.28
C LEU A 85 5.15 -18.34 -3.28
#